data_AF-A0A3D3L3Z0-F1
#
_entry.id   AF-A0A3D3L3Z0-F1
#
_cell.length_a   1.000
_cell.length_b   1.000
_cell.length_c   1.000
_cell.angle_alpha   90.00
_cell.angle_beta   90.00
_cell.angle_gamma   90.00
#
_symmetry.space_group_name_H-M   'P 1'
#
loop_
_entity.id
_entity.type
_entity.pdbx_description
1 polymer ?
#
loop_
_entity_poly.entity_id
_entity_poly.type
_entity_poly.pdbx_seq_one_letter_code
_entity_poly.pdbx_strand_id
1 'polypeptide(L)' 'IRIYTMSGELVNTLTHQSTIDDGKEYWDLTTNDNFPIAYGVYLFHVDAGELGEKIGRFAVIK' A
#
# COMPACT_ATOMS: atom_id res chain seq x y z
N ILE A 1 -5.14 0.90 -3.67
CA ILE A 1 -4.33 0.29 -2.59
C ILE A 1 -3.90 1.39 -1.64
N ARG A 2 -4.25 1.30 -0.35
CA ARG A 2 -3.92 2.31 0.67
C ARG A 2 -2.89 1.76 1.63
N ILE A 3 -1.87 2.53 1.97
CA ILE A 3 -0.76 2.12 2.83
C ILE A 3 -0.78 2.95 4.11
N TYR A 4 -0.64 2.28 5.25
CA TYR A 4 -0.76 2.89 6.56
C TYR A 4 0.39 2.51 7.48
N THR A 5 0.71 3.40 8.41
CA THR A 5 1.53 3.07 9.59
C THR A 5 0.74 2.16 10.54
N MET A 6 1.42 1.53 11.51
CA MET A 6 0.75 0.76 12.57
C MET A 6 -0.17 1.61 13.47
N SER A 7 0.02 2.93 13.52
CA SER A 7 -0.88 3.86 14.22
C SER A 7 -2.12 4.24 13.39
N GLY A 8 -2.22 3.79 12.13
CA GLY A 8 -3.34 4.06 11.24
C GLY A 8 -3.20 5.33 10.41
N GLU A 9 -2.03 5.97 10.39
CA GLU A 9 -1.80 7.15 9.56
C GLU A 9 -1.63 6.75 8.10
N LEU A 10 -2.29 7.47 7.18
CA LEU A 10 -2.18 7.22 5.74
C LEU A 10 -0.83 7.70 5.22
N VAL A 11 -0.05 6.77 4.66
CA VAL A 11 1.28 7.01 4.11
C VAL A 11 1.19 7.34 2.62
N ASN A 12 0.50 6.50 1.85
CA ASN A 12 0.37 6.64 0.41
C ASN A 12 -0.90 5.93 -0.10
N THR A 13 -1.42 6.38 -1.24
CA THR A 13 -2.49 5.71 -1.99
C THR A 13 -2.03 5.44 -3.43
N LEU A 14 -1.99 4.16 -3.79
CA LEU A 14 -1.67 3.71 -5.15
C LEU A 14 -2.95 3.35 -5.89
N THR A 15 -3.04 3.75 -7.15
CA THR A 15 -4.15 3.41 -8.04
C THR A 15 -3.68 2.37 -9.03
N HIS A 16 -4.34 1.22 -9.03
CA HIS A 16 -4.05 0.12 -9.94
C HIS A 16 -5.27 -0.11 -10.82
N GLN A 17 -5.09 0.00 -12.14
CA GLN A 17 -6.16 -0.20 -13.11
C GLN A 17 -5.62 -0.99 -14.31
N SER A 18 -5.88 -2.28 -14.29
CA SER A 18 -5.34 -3.27 -15.23
C SER A 18 -6.39 -4.36 -15.49
N THR A 19 -6.02 -5.31 -16.34
CA THR A 19 -6.77 -6.54 -16.54
C THR A 19 -6.58 -7.51 -15.37
N ILE A 20 -7.49 -8.46 -15.21
CA ILE A 20 -7.52 -9.38 -14.04
C ILE A 20 -6.27 -10.27 -13.92
N ASP A 21 -5.53 -10.45 -15.01
CA ASP A 21 -4.29 -11.21 -15.10
C ASP A 21 -3.05 -10.42 -14.62
N ASP A 22 -3.14 -9.10 -14.47
CA ASP A 22 -2.09 -8.27 -13.91
C ASP A 22 -2.54 -7.63 -12.60
N GLY A 23 -2.27 -8.29 -11.47
CA GLY A 23 -2.63 -7.80 -10.13
C GLY A 23 -1.48 -7.14 -9.37
N LYS A 24 -0.45 -6.64 -10.06
CA LYS A 24 0.76 -6.09 -9.42
C LYS A 24 0.78 -4.57 -9.54
N GLU A 25 1.08 -3.90 -8.44
CA GLU A 25 1.34 -2.46 -8.42
C GLU A 25 2.68 -2.20 -7.75
N TYR A 26 3.46 -1.28 -8.32
CA TYR A 26 4.77 -0.92 -7.79
C TYR A 26 4.68 0.27 -6.85
N TRP A 27 5.58 0.30 -5.88
CA TRP A 27 5.70 1.41 -4.95
C TRP A 27 7.15 1.65 -4.59
N ASP A 28 7.57 2.91 -4.69
CA ASP A 28 8.95 3.32 -4.44
C ASP A 28 9.27 3.53 -2.95
N LEU A 29 8.42 3.03 -2.05
CA LEU A 29 8.57 3.18 -0.59
C LEU A 29 8.60 4.65 -0.14
N THR A 30 7.79 5.49 -0.78
CA THR A 30 7.64 6.92 -0.47
C THR A 30 6.24 7.27 0.04
N THR A 31 6.13 8.35 0.81
CA THR A 31 4.85 8.97 1.18
C THR A 31 4.21 9.66 -0.03
N ASN A 32 2.96 10.12 0.10
CA ASN A 32 2.31 10.97 -0.92
C ASN A 32 3.11 12.24 -1.28
N ASP A 33 3.92 12.75 -0.34
CA ASP A 33 4.78 13.92 -0.53
C ASP A 33 6.18 13.54 -1.07
N ASN A 34 6.36 12.32 -1.57
CA ASN A 34 7.62 11.78 -2.09
C ASN A 34 8.78 11.71 -1.08
N PHE A 35 8.50 11.72 0.23
CA PHE A 35 9.53 11.44 1.23
C PHE A 35 9.72 9.94 1.41
N PRO A 36 10.96 9.43 1.54
CA PRO A 36 11.19 8.03 1.90
C PRO A 36 10.54 7.67 3.23
N ILE A 37 9.94 6.49 3.32
CA ILE A 37 9.40 5.98 4.59
C ILE A 37 10.52 5.48 5.51
N ALA A 38 10.24 5.42 6.81
CA ALA A 38 11.13 4.82 7.78
C ALA A 38 11.11 3.28 7.73
N TYR A 39 12.14 2.64 8.28
CA TYR A 39 12.10 1.20 8.55
C TYR A 39 11.04 0.91 9.61
N GLY A 40 10.26 -0.15 9.41
CA GLY A 40 9.15 -0.48 10.30
C GLY A 40 8.13 -1.41 9.69
N VAL A 41 7.05 -1.64 10.43
CA VAL A 41 5.90 -2.42 9.97
C VAL A 41 4.82 -1.48 9.48
N TYR A 42 4.21 -1.84 8.36
CA TYR A 42 3.14 -1.09 7.71
C TYR A 42 1.99 -2.03 7.37
N LEU A 43 0.80 -1.45 7.18
CA LEU A 43 -0.37 -2.14 6.68
C LEU A 43 -0.66 -1.69 5.25
N PHE A 44 -1.17 -2.61 4.44
CA PHE A 44 -1.80 -2.26 3.17
C PHE A 44 -3.25 -2.73 3.17
N HIS A 45 -4.11 -1.93 2.54
CA HIS A 45 -5.50 -2.23 2.27
C HIS A 45 -5.73 -2.17 0.76
N VAL A 46 -5.99 -3.33 0.18
CA VAL A 46 -6.47 -3.45 -1.20
C VAL A 46 -8.00 -3.42 -1.15
N ASP A 47 -8.56 -2.55 -1.96
CA ASP A 47 -9.99 -2.34 -2.11
C ASP A 47 -10.29 -2.44 -3.60
N ALA A 48 -11.04 -3.48 -3.98
CA ALA A 48 -11.43 -3.77 -5.35
C ALA A 48 -12.93 -3.57 -5.56
N GLY A 49 -13.59 -2.76 -4.72
CA GLY A 49 -15.02 -2.50 -4.79
C GLY A 49 -15.84 -3.79 -4.63
N GLU A 50 -16.65 -4.13 -5.63
CA GLU A 50 -17.55 -5.30 -5.59
C GLU A 50 -16.83 -6.64 -5.52
N LEU A 51 -15.55 -6.69 -5.91
CA LEU A 51 -14.72 -7.90 -5.83
C LEU A 51 -14.19 -8.17 -4.41
N GLY A 52 -14.38 -7.21 -3.51
CA GLY A 52 -14.03 -7.30 -2.10
C GLY A 52 -12.72 -6.59 -1.74
N GLU A 53 -12.28 -6.85 -0.52
CA GLU A 53 -11.17 -6.16 0.11
C GLU A 53 -10.18 -7.13 0.75
N LYS A 54 -8.92 -6.71 0.83
CA LYS A 54 -7.86 -7.47 1.49
C LYS A 54 -6.97 -6.55 2.30
N ILE A 55 -6.75 -6.91 3.55
CA ILE A 55 -5.78 -6.23 4.43
C ILE A 55 -4.60 -7.17 4.69
N GLY A 56 -3.40 -6.61 4.65
CA GLY A 56 -2.16 -7.31 4.99
C GLY A 56 -1.17 -6.38 5.67
N ARG A 57 -0.05 -6.95 6.14
CA ARG A 57 1.04 -6.22 6.77
C ARG A 57 2.37 -6.64 6.17
N PHE A 58 3.33 -5.73 6.14
CA PHE A 58 4.67 -5.96 5.65
C PHE A 58 5.69 -5.19 6.50
N ALA A 59 6.94 -5.66 6.48
CA ALA A 59 8.04 -5.01 7.19
C ALA A 59 9.05 -4.46 6.17
N VAL A 60 9.55 -3.27 6.45
CA VAL A 60 10.64 -2.61 5.72
C VAL A 60 11.87 -2.65 6.62
N ILE A 61 12.92 -3.35 6.17
CA ILE A 61 14.14 -3.65 6.94
C ILE A 61 15.34 -3.12 6.15
N LYS A 62 16.41 -2.71 6.85
CA LYS A 62 17.70 -2.32 6.27
C LYS A 62 18.65 -3.50 6.16
#